data_AF-A0A948EZE4-F1
#
_entry.id   AF-A0A948EZE4-F1
#
_cell.length_a   1.000
_cell.length_b   1.000
_cell.length_c   1.000
_cell.angle_alpha   90.00
_cell.angle_beta   90.00
_cell.angle_gamma   90.00
#
_symmetry.space_group_name_H-M   'P 1'
#
loop_
_entity.id
_entity.type
_entity.pdbx_description
1 polymer ?
#
loop_
_entity_poly.entity_id
_entity_poly.type
_entity_poly.pdbx_seq_one_letter_code
_entity_poly.pdbx_strand_id
1 'polypeptide(L)'
;MIAHGYRNTFFALLLASAPAHAEIYKCRQGERVIYQSPPCPAGSQPLVLPEALPAPSAYAVEEARSRAKNDIAEADAIWKREDEAAKARKKARAAASKQETNCARLLDKINQAEAKVEPSKQQKKTLKSDQRNYRKECGAL
;
A
#
# COMPACT_ATOMS: atom_id res chain seq x y z
N MET A 1 20.05 -14.65 -76.00
CA MET A 1 19.70 -13.79 -74.84
C MET A 1 20.76 -13.98 -73.77
N ILE A 2 21.69 -13.04 -73.61
CA ILE A 2 22.60 -12.98 -72.47
C ILE A 2 22.65 -11.52 -72.04
N ALA A 3 22.12 -11.24 -70.84
CA ALA A 3 22.02 -9.91 -70.29
C ALA A 3 23.32 -9.54 -69.55
N HIS A 4 23.89 -8.38 -69.89
CA HIS A 4 25.03 -7.81 -69.18
C HIS A 4 24.56 -7.22 -67.84
N GLY A 5 24.94 -7.88 -66.74
CA GLY A 5 24.77 -7.36 -65.38
C GLY A 5 25.85 -6.33 -65.05
N TYR A 6 25.43 -5.08 -64.85
CA TYR A 6 26.28 -3.98 -64.41
C TYR A 6 26.78 -4.22 -62.97
N ARG A 7 28.10 -4.37 -62.81
CA ARG A 7 28.79 -4.37 -61.51
C ARG A 7 28.87 -2.92 -61.02
N ASN A 8 27.94 -2.54 -60.14
CA ASN A 8 27.96 -1.26 -59.45
C ASN A 8 28.73 -1.42 -58.13
N THR A 9 30.04 -1.14 -58.16
CA THR A 9 30.92 -1.23 -56.99
C THR A 9 30.73 0.02 -56.12
N PHE A 10 29.75 -0.01 -55.22
CA PHE A 10 29.57 1.00 -54.18
C PHE A 10 30.64 0.76 -53.08
N PHE A 11 31.76 1.47 -53.15
CA PHE A 11 32.75 1.52 -52.07
C PHE A 11 32.16 2.36 -50.93
N ALA A 12 31.51 1.71 -49.98
CA ALA A 12 31.05 2.34 -48.74
C ALA A 12 32.27 2.61 -47.85
N LEU A 13 32.78 3.85 -47.87
CA LEU A 13 33.80 4.33 -46.95
C LEU A 13 33.15 4.51 -45.56
N LEU A 14 33.11 3.43 -44.78
CA LEU A 14 32.78 3.48 -43.35
C LEU A 14 33.91 4.19 -42.62
N LEU A 15 33.77 5.50 -42.41
CA LEU A 15 34.54 6.22 -41.40
C LEU A 15 34.21 5.59 -40.04
N ALA A 16 35.13 4.77 -39.53
CA ALA A 16 35.14 4.35 -38.14
C ALA A 16 35.44 5.59 -37.27
N SER A 17 34.40 6.34 -36.89
CA SER A 17 34.49 7.26 -35.78
C SER A 17 34.68 6.43 -34.51
N ALA A 18 35.91 6.28 -34.07
CA ALA A 18 36.17 5.80 -32.72
C ALA A 18 35.40 6.73 -31.75
N PRO A 19 34.61 6.19 -30.80
CA PRO A 19 34.01 7.01 -29.78
C PRO A 19 35.15 7.65 -28.99
N ALA A 20 35.39 8.94 -29.23
CA ALA A 20 36.21 9.73 -28.33
C ALA A 20 35.42 9.80 -27.02
N HIS A 21 35.73 8.89 -26.09
CA HIS A 21 35.26 8.96 -24.71
C HIS A 21 35.84 10.25 -24.11
N ALA A 22 35.09 11.35 -24.23
CA ALA A 22 35.42 12.59 -23.58
C ALA A 22 35.28 12.35 -22.07
N GLU A 23 36.41 12.19 -21.40
CA GLU A 23 36.45 12.14 -19.94
C GLU A 23 36.05 13.53 -19.42
N ILE A 24 34.82 13.64 -18.89
CA ILE A 24 34.31 14.87 -18.28
C ILE A 24 34.73 14.88 -16.82
N TYR A 25 35.58 15.83 -16.44
CA TYR A 25 36.07 16.01 -15.08
C TYR A 25 35.23 17.06 -14.34
N LYS A 26 35.03 16.83 -13.04
CA LYS A 26 34.44 17.80 -12.13
C LYS A 26 35.55 18.72 -11.61
N CYS A 27 35.40 20.02 -11.78
CA CYS A 27 36.29 21.05 -11.25
C CYS A 27 35.50 21.92 -10.27
N ARG A 28 36.12 22.30 -9.14
CA ARG A 28 35.56 23.26 -8.18
C ARG A 28 36.15 24.64 -8.42
N GLN A 29 35.30 25.62 -8.66
CA GLN A 29 35.65 27.04 -8.81
C GLN A 29 34.88 27.85 -7.76
N GLY A 30 35.54 28.17 -6.63
CA GLY A 30 34.86 28.71 -5.45
C GLY A 30 33.80 27.75 -4.90
N GLU A 31 32.54 28.17 -4.87
CA GLU A 31 31.39 27.36 -4.44
C GLU A 31 30.69 26.61 -5.58
N ARG A 32 31.14 26.79 -6.83
CA ARG A 32 30.50 26.17 -8.00
C ARG A 32 31.28 24.93 -8.45
N VAL A 33 30.54 23.94 -8.97
CA VAL A 33 31.10 22.74 -9.61
C VAL A 33 30.87 22.84 -11.12
N ILE A 34 31.95 22.74 -11.89
CA ILE A 34 31.97 22.82 -13.35
C ILE A 34 32.38 21.46 -13.91
N TYR A 35 31.77 21.05 -15.01
CA TYR A 35 32.03 19.78 -15.68
C TYR A 35 32.70 20.08 -17.03
N GLN A 36 33.96 19.68 -17.21
CA GLN A 36 34.70 19.94 -18.45
C GLN A 36 35.80 18.91 -18.71
N SER A 37 36.28 18.86 -19.95
CA SER A 37 37.49 18.12 -20.31
C SER A 37 38.73 18.72 -19.62
N PRO A 38 39.76 17.92 -19.34
CA PRO A 38 40.96 18.39 -18.67
C PRO A 38 41.78 19.32 -19.61
N PRO A 39 42.54 20.28 -19.07
CA PRO A 39 42.71 20.59 -17.64
C PRO A 39 41.56 21.41 -17.05
N CYS A 40 41.42 21.42 -15.72
CA CYS A 40 40.53 22.36 -15.03
C CYS A 40 40.94 23.81 -15.34
N PRO A 41 39.99 24.76 -15.39
CA PRO A 41 40.30 26.13 -15.76
C PRO A 41 41.12 26.81 -14.66
N ALA A 42 41.89 27.82 -15.03
CA ALA A 42 42.76 28.55 -14.10
C ALA A 42 41.97 29.06 -12.88
N GLY A 43 42.53 28.89 -11.68
CA GLY A 43 41.87 29.22 -10.42
C GLY A 43 40.82 28.21 -9.94
N SER A 44 40.71 27.04 -10.58
CA SER A 44 39.84 25.93 -10.17
C SER A 44 40.65 24.70 -9.76
N GLN A 45 40.09 23.85 -8.91
CA GLN A 45 40.72 22.61 -8.46
C GLN A 45 39.94 21.39 -8.97
N PRO A 46 40.61 20.30 -9.41
CA PRO A 46 39.92 19.06 -9.73
C PRO A 46 39.22 18.52 -8.48
N LEU A 47 37.95 18.16 -8.61
CA LEU A 47 37.19 17.56 -7.53
C LEU A 47 37.49 16.06 -7.52
N VAL A 48 38.26 15.61 -6.52
CA VAL A 48 38.54 14.20 -6.31
C VAL A 48 37.24 13.50 -5.94
N LEU A 49 36.86 12.47 -6.70
CA LEU A 49 35.72 11.64 -6.33
C LEU A 49 36.04 10.92 -5.02
N PRO A 50 35.09 10.84 -4.08
CA PRO A 50 35.28 10.03 -2.89
C PRO A 50 35.57 8.59 -3.32
N GLU A 51 36.46 7.94 -2.57
CA GLU A 51 36.79 6.53 -2.80
C GLU A 51 35.51 5.69 -2.72
N ALA A 52 35.34 4.80 -3.70
CA ALA A 52 34.19 3.91 -3.71
C ALA A 52 34.24 2.99 -2.48
N LEU A 53 33.14 2.91 -1.75
CA LEU A 53 33.03 1.97 -0.64
C LEU A 53 33.17 0.53 -1.16
N PRO A 54 33.79 -0.37 -0.38
CA PRO A 54 33.88 -1.77 -0.76
C PRO A 54 32.48 -2.37 -0.90
N ALA A 55 32.31 -3.22 -1.91
CA ALA A 55 31.06 -3.97 -2.06
C ALA A 55 30.80 -4.83 -0.81
N PRO A 56 29.55 -4.95 -0.36
CA PRO A 56 29.22 -5.80 0.78
C PRO A 56 29.59 -7.26 0.47
N SER A 57 29.98 -8.00 1.50
CA SER A 57 30.25 -9.42 1.36
C SER A 57 28.98 -10.19 1.00
N ALA A 58 29.11 -11.31 0.29
CA ALA A 58 27.97 -12.18 -0.03
C ALA A 58 27.19 -12.61 1.22
N TYR A 59 27.91 -12.84 2.32
CA TYR A 59 27.31 -13.13 3.63
C TYR A 59 26.44 -11.98 4.13
N ALA A 60 26.95 -10.74 4.11
CA ALA A 60 26.20 -9.57 4.57
C ALA A 60 24.93 -9.34 3.71
N VAL A 61 25.00 -9.63 2.40
CA VAL A 61 23.84 -9.55 1.51
C VAL A 61 22.80 -10.60 1.87
N GLU A 62 23.21 -11.85 2.11
CA GLU A 62 22.26 -12.92 2.46
C GLU A 62 21.65 -12.72 3.85
N GLU A 63 22.44 -12.23 4.81
CA GLU A 63 21.95 -11.87 6.13
C GLU A 63 20.91 -10.74 6.05
N ALA A 64 21.18 -9.69 5.27
CA ALA A 64 20.22 -8.61 5.04
C ALA A 64 18.91 -9.13 4.40
N ARG A 65 19.01 -10.06 3.44
CA ARG A 65 17.83 -10.70 2.84
C ARG A 65 17.02 -11.52 3.85
N SER A 66 17.69 -12.26 4.72
CA SER A 66 17.03 -13.03 5.77
C SER A 66 16.28 -12.12 6.74
N ARG A 67 16.90 -11.03 7.20
CA ARG A 67 16.24 -10.04 8.07
C ARG A 67 15.04 -9.40 7.38
N ALA A 68 15.19 -8.96 6.13
CA ALA A 68 14.09 -8.37 5.37
C ALA A 68 12.89 -9.33 5.22
N LYS A 69 13.13 -10.63 5.03
CA LYS A 69 12.04 -11.63 4.98
C LYS A 69 11.31 -11.74 6.32
N ASN A 70 12.05 -11.72 7.43
CA ASN A 70 11.45 -11.77 8.76
C ASN A 70 10.64 -10.52 9.06
N ASP A 71 11.16 -9.34 8.72
CA ASP A 71 10.48 -8.06 8.92
C ASP A 71 9.16 -8.00 8.14
N ILE A 72 9.16 -8.49 6.88
CA ILE A 72 7.94 -8.60 6.07
C ILE A 72 6.94 -9.56 6.71
N ALA A 73 7.39 -10.74 7.15
CA ALA A 73 6.52 -11.73 7.77
C ALA A 73 5.90 -11.21 9.09
N GLU A 74 6.67 -10.47 9.89
CA GLU A 74 6.18 -9.84 11.10
C GLU A 74 5.16 -8.75 10.79
N ALA A 75 5.45 -7.88 9.82
CA ALA A 75 4.52 -6.85 9.37
C ALA A 75 3.19 -7.48 8.90
N ASP A 76 3.23 -8.51 8.06
CA ASP A 76 2.05 -9.22 7.58
C ASP A 76 1.23 -9.84 8.73
N ALA A 77 1.90 -10.38 9.74
CA ALA A 77 1.24 -10.92 10.93
C ALA A 77 0.51 -9.84 11.72
N ILE A 78 1.08 -8.63 11.83
CA ILE A 78 0.44 -7.48 12.48
C ILE A 78 -0.78 -7.05 11.68
N TRP A 79 -0.64 -6.82 10.36
CA TRP A 79 -1.75 -6.44 9.48
C TRP A 79 -2.92 -7.41 9.57
N LYS A 80 -2.64 -8.71 9.56
CA LYS A 80 -3.67 -9.75 9.66
C LYS A 80 -4.41 -9.71 11.00
N ARG A 81 -3.71 -9.46 12.11
CA ARG A 81 -4.34 -9.32 13.43
C ARG A 81 -5.22 -8.08 13.51
N GLU A 82 -4.76 -6.96 12.95
CA GLU A 82 -5.54 -5.72 12.92
C GLU A 82 -6.79 -5.84 12.06
N ASP A 83 -6.70 -6.46 10.89
CA ASP A 83 -7.84 -6.71 10.01
C ASP A 83 -8.89 -7.63 10.66
N GLU A 84 -8.47 -8.73 11.30
CA GLU A 84 -9.39 -9.60 12.03
C GLU A 84 -10.01 -8.91 13.25
N ALA A 85 -9.25 -8.09 13.98
CA ALA A 85 -9.78 -7.27 15.06
C ALA A 85 -10.78 -6.22 14.56
N ALA A 86 -10.52 -5.58 13.41
CA ALA A 86 -11.41 -4.62 12.78
C ALA A 86 -12.71 -5.29 12.33
N LYS A 87 -12.63 -6.46 11.69
CA LYS A 87 -13.79 -7.28 11.32
C LYS A 87 -14.60 -7.70 12.54
N ALA A 88 -13.94 -8.15 13.61
CA ALA A 88 -14.60 -8.54 14.86
C ALA A 88 -15.34 -7.35 15.48
N ARG A 89 -14.71 -6.17 15.56
CA ARG A 89 -15.33 -4.92 16.03
C ARG A 89 -16.53 -4.53 15.18
N LYS A 90 -16.41 -4.61 13.84
CA LYS A 90 -17.52 -4.33 12.92
C LYS A 90 -18.70 -5.28 13.13
N LYS A 91 -18.44 -6.58 13.27
CA LYS A 91 -19.47 -7.58 13.57
C LYS A 91 -20.15 -7.32 14.92
N ALA A 92 -19.37 -7.01 15.96
CA ALA A 92 -19.90 -6.69 17.29
C ALA A 92 -20.80 -5.43 17.26
N ARG A 93 -20.35 -4.36 16.58
CA ARG A 93 -21.16 -3.14 16.39
C ARG A 93 -22.44 -3.42 15.61
N ALA A 94 -22.35 -4.20 14.52
CA ALA A 94 -23.54 -4.56 13.74
C ALA A 94 -24.52 -5.44 14.54
N ALA A 95 -24.02 -6.35 15.38
CA ALA A 95 -24.85 -7.14 16.27
C ALA A 95 -25.55 -6.28 17.32
N ALA A 96 -24.81 -5.35 17.96
CA ALA A 96 -25.37 -4.41 18.92
C ALA A 96 -26.46 -3.52 18.29
N SER A 97 -26.20 -2.95 17.11
CA SER A 97 -27.18 -2.13 16.39
C SER A 97 -28.43 -2.93 15.97
N LYS A 98 -28.28 -4.20 15.58
CA LYS A 98 -29.42 -5.09 15.32
C LYS A 98 -30.22 -5.37 16.59
N GLN A 99 -29.55 -5.55 17.72
CA GLN A 99 -30.22 -5.74 19.01
C GLN A 99 -30.99 -4.48 19.41
N GLU A 100 -30.38 -3.29 19.32
CA GLU A 100 -31.03 -2.00 19.59
C GLU A 100 -32.30 -1.80 18.74
N THR A 101 -32.20 -2.04 17.43
CA THR A 101 -33.36 -1.91 16.52
C THR A 101 -34.45 -2.95 16.80
N ASN A 102 -34.08 -4.18 17.14
CA ASN A 102 -35.05 -5.20 17.57
C ASN A 102 -35.76 -4.81 18.87
N CYS A 103 -35.02 -4.30 19.85
CA CYS A 103 -35.56 -3.84 21.13
C CYS A 103 -36.49 -2.64 20.94
N ALA A 104 -36.09 -1.64 20.15
CA ALA A 104 -36.93 -0.50 19.82
C ALA A 104 -38.25 -0.93 19.16
N ARG A 105 -38.20 -1.90 18.22
CA ARG A 105 -39.39 -2.44 17.56
C ARG A 105 -40.30 -3.21 18.52
N LEU A 106 -39.75 -3.97 19.47
CA LEU A 106 -40.55 -4.67 20.49
C LEU A 106 -41.22 -3.67 21.43
N LEU A 107 -40.49 -2.63 21.86
CA LEU A 107 -41.04 -1.58 22.72
C LEU A 107 -42.19 -0.83 22.04
N ASP A 108 -42.02 -0.47 20.77
CA ASP A 108 -43.08 0.17 19.98
C ASP A 108 -44.35 -0.71 19.89
N LYS A 109 -44.19 -2.02 19.65
CA LYS A 109 -45.33 -2.97 19.66
C LYS A 109 -46.03 -3.03 21.01
N ILE A 110 -45.28 -3.04 22.11
CA ILE A 110 -45.82 -3.03 23.48
C ILE A 110 -46.63 -1.76 23.68
N ASN A 111 -46.05 -0.59 23.39
CA ASN A 111 -46.70 0.71 23.53
C ASN A 111 -47.99 0.79 22.68
N GLN A 112 -47.96 0.33 21.43
CA GLN A 112 -49.14 0.31 20.56
C GLN A 112 -50.23 -0.63 21.06
N ALA A 113 -49.87 -1.75 21.67
CA ALA A 113 -50.83 -2.69 22.24
C ALA A 113 -51.43 -2.17 23.56
N GLU A 114 -50.64 -1.46 24.37
CA GLU A 114 -51.08 -0.82 25.61
C GLU A 114 -51.98 0.39 25.37
N ALA A 115 -51.75 1.14 24.28
CA ALA A 115 -52.58 2.29 23.91
C ALA A 115 -54.00 1.91 23.44
N LYS A 116 -54.29 0.63 23.20
CA LYS A 116 -55.63 0.19 22.77
C LYS A 116 -56.58 0.15 23.97
N VAL A 117 -57.66 0.91 23.87
CA VAL A 117 -58.67 1.08 24.94
C VAL A 117 -59.32 -0.24 25.36
N GLU A 118 -59.60 -1.16 24.43
CA GLU A 118 -60.10 -2.51 24.74
C GLU A 118 -59.39 -3.60 23.94
N PRO A 119 -58.30 -4.18 24.47
CA PRO A 119 -57.60 -5.25 23.79
C PRO A 119 -58.35 -6.58 23.92
N SER A 120 -58.49 -7.30 22.80
CA SER A 120 -59.08 -8.65 22.78
C SER A 120 -58.27 -9.64 23.63
N LYS A 121 -58.86 -10.77 24.04
CA LYS A 121 -58.15 -11.82 24.81
C LYS A 121 -56.86 -12.26 24.12
N GLN A 122 -56.88 -12.37 22.78
CA GLN A 122 -55.72 -12.74 21.99
C GLN A 122 -54.65 -11.64 21.99
N GLN A 123 -55.05 -10.36 21.89
CA GLN A 123 -54.12 -9.22 21.99
C GLN A 123 -53.45 -9.14 23.37
N LYS A 124 -54.18 -9.38 24.46
CA LYS A 124 -53.59 -9.45 25.82
C LYS A 124 -52.55 -10.56 25.95
N LYS A 125 -52.78 -11.72 25.30
CA LYS A 125 -51.81 -12.83 25.28
C LYS A 125 -50.54 -12.44 24.50
N THR A 126 -50.71 -11.80 23.34
CA THR A 126 -49.59 -11.31 22.53
C THR A 126 -48.78 -10.26 23.29
N LEU A 127 -49.43 -9.27 23.93
CA LEU A 127 -48.77 -8.25 24.74
C LEU A 127 -47.91 -8.85 25.85
N LYS A 128 -48.44 -9.80 26.63
CA LYS A 128 -47.66 -10.52 27.65
C LYS A 128 -46.50 -11.32 27.06
N SER A 129 -46.67 -11.85 25.84
CA SER A 129 -45.60 -12.54 25.14
C SER A 129 -44.50 -11.58 24.72
N ASP A 130 -44.85 -10.44 24.14
CA ASP A 130 -43.91 -9.42 23.67
C ASP A 130 -43.16 -8.79 24.85
N GLN A 131 -43.83 -8.50 25.97
CA GLN A 131 -43.19 -8.04 27.21
C GLN A 131 -42.18 -9.05 27.76
N ARG A 132 -42.50 -10.36 27.72
CA ARG A 132 -41.54 -11.41 28.13
C ARG A 132 -40.35 -11.51 27.18
N ASN A 133 -40.60 -11.41 25.87
CA ASN A 133 -39.53 -11.43 24.86
C ASN A 133 -38.61 -10.23 25.02
N TYR A 134 -39.18 -9.02 25.22
CA TYR A 134 -38.40 -7.83 25.52
C TYR A 134 -37.56 -8.03 26.78
N ARG A 135 -38.15 -8.51 27.88
CA ARG A 135 -37.40 -8.75 29.12
C ARG A 135 -36.24 -9.73 28.96
N LYS A 136 -36.42 -10.73 28.10
CA LYS A 136 -35.41 -11.75 27.82
C LYS A 136 -34.27 -11.22 26.94
N GLU A 137 -34.58 -10.38 25.95
CA GLU A 137 -33.62 -9.98 24.90
C GLU A 137 -33.02 -8.58 25.13
N CYS A 138 -33.74 -7.70 25.83
CA CYS A 138 -33.45 -6.27 25.95
C CYS A 138 -33.25 -5.79 27.39
N GLY A 139 -33.68 -6.58 28.39
CA GLY A 139 -33.59 -6.23 29.80
C GLY A 139 -34.89 -5.71 30.39
N ALA A 140 -34.84 -5.12 31.59
CA ALA A 140 -36.03 -4.64 32.27
C ALA A 140 -36.75 -3.56 31.43
N LEU A 141 -38.08 -3.66 31.38
CA LEU A 141 -38.99 -2.64 30.83
C LEU A 141 -39.16 -1.49 31.83
#